data_AF-A0A951N519-F1
#
_entry.id   AF-A0A951N519-F1
#
_cell.length_a   1.000
_cell.length_b   1.000
_cell.length_c   1.000
_cell.angle_alpha   90.00
_cell.angle_beta   90.00
_cell.angle_gamma   90.00
#
_symmetry.space_group_name_H-M   'P 1'
#
loop_
_entity.id
_entity.type
_entity.pdbx_description
1 polymer ?
#
loop_
_entity_poly.entity_id
_entity_poly.type
_entity_poly.pdbx_seq_one_letter_code
_entity_poly.pdbx_strand_id
1 'polypeptide(L)'
;MAKPKAKPTAHENTMVVETVAIESLTLDPANARLHPLGNLEGIKGSLLKFGQQKPLVVDSAGVVIAGNGQLEVMRALGWKEVAVVRSKLTGSDATAYGIADNATGLSSEWDRERLVSLIEGLRAEEYEMPALGFSTDEFDSILSSQADEADALLRPKMSDDEARQTLAQRFGVPPFSVLDARQGYWQTRKNAWLALGLRSSEGRDVGLTYDGAGAKPPAFYQLRNEMRAKAGGVDPSWDEINAEAMRRGMLSAAVEGTSIFDPVLCELCYRWFCPPGGAILDPFAGGSVRGLVAAKLGRLYHGIDLSARQIEANQEAWSQFRPGCEEMPIPVWIHGDSRDLANAPGAPESCDFVFSCPPYADLEVYSEDPRDLSNMKYGEFLESYRAIIAHSVERLRPDRFACFVVGDVRDPKGAYRGFVPDTVRAFEDAGARFYNDAVLVTQVGSGAVRAGKMFENSRKLCKTHQNVLVFVKGDPKRATEAVGACEWGELALSSEEAD
;
A
#
# COMPACT_ATOMS: atom_id res chain seq x y z
N MET A 1 -9.20 -30.62 35.39
CA MET A 1 -8.22 -29.54 35.67
C MET A 1 -6.95 -30.18 36.22
N ALA A 2 -5.87 -30.18 35.44
CA ALA A 2 -4.57 -30.68 35.89
C ALA A 2 -4.00 -29.72 36.96
N LYS A 3 -3.46 -30.26 38.06
CA LYS A 3 -2.81 -29.46 39.10
C LYS A 3 -1.61 -28.70 38.50
N PRO A 4 -1.39 -27.43 38.86
CA PRO A 4 -0.20 -26.70 38.40
C PRO A 4 1.06 -27.40 38.93
N LYS A 5 2.02 -27.69 38.04
CA LYS A 5 3.35 -28.17 38.43
C LYS A 5 4.00 -27.11 39.33
N ALA A 6 4.66 -27.56 40.41
CA ALA A 6 5.28 -26.69 41.41
C ALA A 6 6.33 -25.75 40.78
N LYS A 7 6.41 -24.51 41.27
CA LYS A 7 7.46 -23.54 40.89
C LYS A 7 8.85 -24.14 41.23
N PRO A 8 9.84 -24.10 40.32
CA PRO A 8 11.19 -24.53 40.65
C PRO A 8 11.73 -23.69 41.82
N THR A 9 12.24 -24.34 42.86
CA THR A 9 12.91 -23.64 43.96
C THR A 9 14.37 -23.38 43.58
N ALA A 10 14.94 -22.26 44.04
CA ALA A 10 16.24 -21.75 43.60
C ALA A 10 17.47 -22.67 43.90
N HIS A 11 17.27 -23.81 44.55
CA HIS A 11 18.35 -24.70 45.01
C HIS A 11 18.53 -26.02 44.23
N GLU A 12 17.76 -26.28 43.15
CA GLU A 12 17.90 -27.52 42.35
C GLU A 12 18.56 -27.36 40.97
N ASN A 13 18.96 -26.14 40.58
CA ASN A 13 19.44 -25.82 39.22
C ASN A 13 20.94 -25.47 39.15
N THR A 14 21.83 -26.32 39.68
CA THR A 14 23.26 -26.19 39.34
C THR A 14 23.46 -26.62 37.89
N MET A 15 23.69 -25.66 36.99
CA MET A 15 24.08 -25.97 35.61
C MET A 15 25.56 -26.37 35.57
N VAL A 16 25.84 -27.57 35.07
CA VAL A 16 27.20 -28.05 34.85
C VAL A 16 27.57 -27.74 33.41
N VAL A 17 28.63 -26.94 33.23
CA VAL A 17 29.20 -26.67 31.91
C VAL A 17 30.27 -27.72 31.61
N GLU A 18 30.12 -28.42 30.50
CA GLU A 18 31.03 -29.46 30.01
C GLU A 18 31.71 -28.98 28.72
N THR A 19 32.99 -29.27 28.56
CA THR A 19 33.68 -29.12 27.27
C THR A 19 33.61 -30.44 26.52
N VAL A 20 33.05 -30.43 25.31
CA VAL A 20 32.85 -31.63 24.48
C VAL A 20 33.42 -31.43 23.09
N ALA A 21 33.74 -32.53 22.40
CA ALA A 21 34.13 -32.49 21.00
C ALA A 21 32.97 -31.96 20.14
N ILE A 22 33.22 -31.02 19.24
CA ILE A 22 32.16 -30.43 18.39
C ILE A 22 31.49 -31.46 17.46
N GLU A 23 32.23 -32.52 17.14
CA GLU A 23 31.79 -33.65 16.32
C GLU A 23 30.82 -34.56 17.07
N SER A 24 30.79 -34.52 18.41
CA SER A 24 29.81 -35.26 19.21
C SER A 24 28.45 -34.58 19.30
N LEU A 25 28.29 -33.41 18.67
CA LEU A 25 27.04 -32.65 18.67
C LEU A 25 26.32 -32.80 17.34
N THR A 26 24.99 -32.68 17.36
CA THR A 26 24.18 -32.68 16.15
C THR A 26 23.28 -31.44 16.17
N LEU A 27 23.15 -30.77 15.03
CA LEU A 27 22.13 -29.73 14.89
C LEU A 27 20.76 -30.38 15.05
N ASP A 28 19.82 -29.69 15.69
CA ASP A 28 18.44 -30.18 15.75
C ASP A 28 17.83 -30.15 14.33
N PRO A 29 17.49 -31.31 13.73
CA PRO A 29 16.90 -31.37 12.39
C PRO A 29 15.52 -30.72 12.33
N ALA A 30 14.86 -30.52 13.47
CA ALA A 30 13.57 -29.84 13.60
C ALA A 30 13.72 -28.39 14.12
N ASN A 31 14.94 -27.84 14.16
CA ASN A 31 15.15 -26.45 14.59
C ASN A 31 14.34 -25.48 13.71
N ALA A 32 13.35 -24.84 14.31
CA ALA A 32 12.44 -23.94 13.60
C ALA A 32 13.08 -22.59 13.22
N ARG A 33 14.25 -22.26 13.77
CA ARG A 33 14.94 -20.99 13.52
C ARG A 33 15.97 -21.14 12.41
N LEU A 34 15.80 -20.41 11.30
CA LEU A 34 16.82 -20.34 10.25
C LEU A 34 17.87 -19.26 10.57
N HIS A 35 19.07 -19.45 10.01
CA HIS A 35 20.21 -18.56 10.21
C HIS A 35 20.70 -18.01 8.86
N PRO A 36 20.15 -16.88 8.39
CA PRO A 36 20.59 -16.26 7.13
C PRO A 36 22.04 -15.77 7.22
N LEU A 37 22.69 -15.55 6.06
CA LEU A 37 24.12 -15.22 5.97
C LEU A 37 24.55 -14.07 6.90
N GLY A 38 23.82 -12.96 6.94
CA GLY A 38 24.15 -11.83 7.82
C GLY A 38 24.06 -12.16 9.32
N ASN A 39 23.14 -13.05 9.72
CA ASN A 39 23.09 -13.54 11.11
C ASN A 39 24.32 -14.39 11.44
N LEU A 40 24.72 -15.27 10.53
CA LEU A 40 25.92 -16.11 10.69
C LEU A 40 27.20 -15.25 10.72
N GLU A 41 27.28 -14.19 9.92
CA GLU A 41 28.40 -13.24 9.94
C GLU A 41 28.53 -12.49 11.27
N GLY A 42 27.41 -12.01 11.83
CA GLY A 42 27.40 -11.39 13.16
C GLY A 42 27.83 -12.36 14.26
N ILE A 43 27.31 -13.59 14.22
CA ILE A 43 27.73 -14.67 15.15
C ILE A 43 29.24 -14.96 14.99
N LYS A 44 29.74 -15.03 13.74
CA LYS A 44 31.15 -15.26 13.44
C LYS A 44 32.04 -14.14 13.96
N GLY A 45 31.66 -12.88 13.77
CA GLY A 45 32.36 -11.72 14.32
C GLY A 45 32.45 -11.78 15.84
N SER A 46 31.32 -12.04 16.51
CA SER A 46 31.27 -12.20 17.97
C SER A 46 32.16 -13.35 18.45
N LEU A 47 32.11 -14.52 17.80
CA LEU A 47 32.91 -15.69 18.21
C LEU A 47 34.41 -15.49 17.98
N LEU A 48 34.81 -14.83 16.89
CA LEU A 48 36.22 -14.52 16.63
C LEU A 48 36.78 -13.53 17.65
N LYS A 49 35.97 -12.55 18.09
CA LYS A 49 36.41 -11.51 19.02
C LYS A 49 36.37 -11.95 20.48
N PHE A 50 35.24 -12.52 20.90
CA PHE A 50 34.94 -12.79 22.30
C PHE A 50 35.07 -14.27 22.66
N GLY A 51 35.23 -15.15 21.68
CA GLY A 51 35.09 -16.58 21.90
C GLY A 51 33.68 -16.95 22.34
N GLN A 52 33.54 -18.14 22.93
CA GLN A 52 32.26 -18.61 23.44
C GLN A 52 31.99 -18.02 24.84
N GLN A 53 30.97 -17.18 24.95
CA GLN A 53 30.57 -16.55 26.22
C GLN A 53 29.39 -17.26 26.91
N LYS A 54 28.66 -18.12 26.19
CA LYS A 54 27.54 -18.91 26.71
C LYS A 54 27.63 -20.36 26.20
N PRO A 55 27.35 -21.37 27.04
CA PRO A 55 27.33 -22.76 26.60
C PRO A 55 26.13 -23.03 25.70
N LEU A 56 26.27 -23.96 24.76
CA LEU A 56 25.12 -24.47 24.00
C LEU A 56 24.24 -25.34 24.91
N VAL A 57 22.94 -25.35 24.70
CA VAL A 57 22.04 -26.24 25.43
C VAL A 57 21.78 -27.46 24.57
N VAL A 58 22.13 -28.64 25.08
CA VAL A 58 22.03 -29.90 24.34
C VAL A 58 21.23 -30.93 25.14
N ASP A 59 20.63 -31.89 24.45
CA ASP A 59 20.00 -33.03 25.09
C ASP A 59 21.04 -34.09 25.54
N SER A 60 20.57 -35.21 26.10
CA SER A 60 21.44 -36.32 26.51
C SER A 60 22.17 -36.99 25.35
N ALA A 61 21.66 -36.90 24.11
CA ALA A 61 22.26 -37.47 22.91
C ALA A 61 23.22 -36.50 22.18
N GLY A 62 23.31 -35.25 22.64
CA GLY A 62 24.14 -34.22 22.00
C GLY A 62 23.43 -33.45 20.88
N VAL A 63 22.11 -33.54 20.77
CA VAL A 63 21.31 -32.71 19.85
C VAL A 63 21.15 -31.32 20.46
N VAL A 64 21.43 -30.27 19.67
CA VAL A 64 21.39 -28.88 20.13
C VAL A 64 19.95 -28.36 20.22
N ILE A 65 19.49 -28.13 21.44
CA ILE A 65 18.17 -27.53 21.73
C ILE A 65 18.23 -26.00 21.56
N ALA A 66 19.31 -25.35 21.98
CA ALA A 66 19.53 -23.91 21.85
C ALA A 66 21.00 -23.60 21.49
N GLY A 67 21.17 -22.69 20.52
CA GLY A 67 22.48 -22.32 19.98
C GLY A 67 22.87 -22.99 18.65
N ASN A 68 21.90 -23.47 17.86
CA ASN A 68 22.15 -24.12 16.56
C ASN A 68 23.04 -23.28 15.61
N GLY A 69 22.73 -21.99 15.41
CA GLY A 69 23.57 -21.10 14.59
C GLY A 69 24.99 -20.87 15.14
N GLN A 70 25.18 -20.90 16.47
CA GLN A 70 26.53 -20.84 17.04
C GLN A 70 27.33 -22.11 16.72
N LEU A 71 26.72 -23.29 16.85
CA LEU A 71 27.37 -24.55 16.49
C LEU A 71 27.79 -24.57 15.01
N GLU A 72 26.91 -24.10 14.11
CA GLU A 72 27.18 -24.01 12.68
C GLU A 72 28.41 -23.13 12.39
N VAL A 73 28.46 -21.94 12.99
CA VAL A 73 29.60 -21.03 12.81
C VAL A 73 30.88 -21.58 13.44
N MET A 74 30.81 -22.16 14.64
CA MET A 74 31.97 -22.79 15.29
C MET A 74 32.56 -23.92 14.43
N ARG A 75 31.70 -24.72 13.77
CA ARG A 75 32.14 -25.72 12.79
C ARG A 75 32.82 -25.10 11.59
N ALA A 76 32.23 -24.06 11.01
CA ALA A 76 32.81 -23.34 9.89
C ALA A 76 34.16 -22.68 10.23
N LEU A 77 34.34 -22.26 11.48
CA LEU A 77 35.61 -21.73 12.02
C LEU A 77 36.64 -22.82 12.36
N GLY A 78 36.28 -24.10 12.25
CA GLY A 78 37.19 -25.23 12.49
C GLY A 78 37.46 -25.53 13.96
N TRP A 79 36.57 -25.10 14.88
CA TRP A 79 36.70 -25.40 16.31
C TRP A 79 36.66 -26.93 16.54
N LYS A 80 37.35 -27.40 17.58
CA LYS A 80 37.40 -28.83 17.93
C LYS A 80 36.61 -29.16 19.19
N GLU A 81 36.55 -28.21 20.11
CA GLU A 81 35.84 -28.35 21.38
C GLU A 81 34.91 -27.16 21.61
N VAL A 82 33.81 -27.39 22.32
CA VAL A 82 32.79 -26.38 22.62
C VAL A 82 32.19 -26.64 24.01
N ALA A 83 31.84 -25.58 24.73
CA ALA A 83 31.17 -25.66 26.02
C ALA A 83 29.66 -25.90 25.84
N VAL A 84 29.11 -26.83 26.60
CA VAL A 84 27.69 -27.20 26.58
C VAL A 84 27.12 -27.34 27.99
N VAL A 85 25.80 -27.21 28.11
CA VAL A 85 25.02 -27.65 29.26
C VAL A 85 24.04 -28.72 28.78
N ARG A 86 24.02 -29.85 29.48
CA ARG A 86 23.07 -30.93 29.20
C ARG A 86 21.74 -30.68 29.89
N SER A 87 20.70 -30.47 29.10
CA SER A 87 19.34 -30.32 29.58
C SER A 87 18.76 -31.65 30.04
N LYS A 88 17.98 -31.62 31.13
CA LYS A 88 17.16 -32.76 31.57
C LYS A 88 15.78 -32.78 30.89
N LEU A 89 15.47 -31.78 30.06
CA LEU A 89 14.20 -31.70 29.34
C LEU A 89 14.16 -32.74 28.22
N THR A 90 12.99 -33.34 28.00
CA THR A 90 12.79 -34.37 26.98
C THR A 90 11.47 -34.13 26.23
N GLY A 91 11.38 -34.67 25.01
CA GLY A 91 10.17 -34.57 24.18
C GLY A 91 9.68 -33.13 24.01
N SER A 92 8.38 -32.93 24.18
CA SER A 92 7.72 -31.62 23.98
C SER A 92 8.27 -30.50 24.88
N ASP A 93 8.76 -30.81 26.08
CA ASP A 93 9.32 -29.78 26.99
C ASP A 93 10.66 -29.24 26.45
N ALA A 94 11.48 -30.08 25.80
CA ALA A 94 12.72 -29.65 25.16
C ALA A 94 12.43 -28.79 23.91
N THR A 95 11.48 -29.22 23.08
CA THR A 95 11.02 -28.44 21.91
C THR A 95 10.44 -27.09 22.31
N ALA A 96 9.57 -27.06 23.34
CA ALA A 96 8.99 -25.82 23.84
C ALA A 96 10.06 -24.88 24.41
N TYR A 97 11.08 -25.40 25.09
CA TYR A 97 12.21 -24.61 25.53
C TYR A 97 13.01 -24.01 24.37
N GLY A 98 13.31 -24.80 23.33
CA GLY A 98 13.98 -24.28 22.12
C GLY A 98 13.19 -23.15 21.44
N ILE A 99 11.86 -23.25 21.39
CA ILE A 99 11.00 -22.17 20.88
C ILE A 99 11.05 -20.96 21.81
N ALA A 100 10.92 -21.15 23.12
CA ALA A 100 10.90 -20.07 24.09
C ALA A 100 12.23 -19.29 24.16
N ASP A 101 13.37 -19.98 24.11
CA ASP A 101 14.71 -19.37 24.06
C ASP A 101 14.85 -18.48 22.82
N ASN A 102 14.37 -18.96 21.68
CA ASN A 102 14.38 -18.19 20.44
C ASN A 102 13.42 -17.00 20.47
N ALA A 103 12.21 -17.18 21.01
CA ALA A 103 11.17 -16.15 21.04
C ALA A 103 11.46 -15.03 22.05
N THR A 104 12.02 -15.34 23.22
CA THR A 104 12.31 -14.35 24.27
C THR A 104 13.35 -13.32 23.85
N GLY A 105 14.29 -13.68 22.97
CA GLY A 105 15.22 -12.74 22.36
C GLY A 105 14.62 -11.88 21.24
N LEU A 106 13.48 -12.28 20.65
CA LEU A 106 12.75 -11.50 19.65
C LEU A 106 11.78 -10.49 20.27
N SER A 107 11.34 -10.73 21.51
CA SER A 107 10.40 -9.85 22.23
C SER A 107 11.07 -8.74 23.05
N SER A 108 12.38 -8.51 22.88
CA SER A 108 13.13 -7.46 23.57
C SER A 108 13.44 -6.30 22.61
N GLU A 109 13.30 -5.06 23.10
CA GLU A 109 13.56 -3.84 22.34
C GLU A 109 14.85 -3.16 22.83
N TRP A 110 15.52 -2.44 21.92
CA TRP A 110 16.70 -1.63 22.25
C TRP A 110 16.29 -0.21 22.68
N ASP A 111 16.85 0.27 23.79
CA ASP A 111 16.86 1.70 24.10
C ASP A 111 17.86 2.39 23.17
N ARG A 112 17.34 3.08 22.14
CA ARG A 112 18.15 3.66 21.06
C ARG A 112 19.13 4.71 21.56
N GLU A 113 18.70 5.60 22.46
CA GLU A 113 19.58 6.67 22.96
C GLU A 113 20.80 6.08 23.68
N ARG A 114 20.56 5.06 24.51
CA ARG A 114 21.64 4.34 25.19
C ARG A 114 22.49 3.53 24.23
N LEU A 115 21.88 2.85 23.26
CA LEU A 115 22.61 2.04 22.28
C LEU A 115 23.55 2.89 21.43
N VAL A 116 23.08 4.04 20.92
CA VAL A 116 23.91 4.98 20.15
C VAL A 116 25.07 5.47 21.00
N SER A 117 24.81 5.91 22.24
CA SER A 117 25.85 6.38 23.15
C SER A 117 26.92 5.31 23.42
N LEU A 118 26.52 4.05 23.59
CA LEU A 118 27.44 2.93 23.79
C LEU A 118 28.27 2.65 22.52
N ILE A 119 27.66 2.69 21.33
CA ILE A 119 28.36 2.46 20.07
C ILE A 119 29.35 3.59 19.77
N GLU A 120 28.97 4.84 20.00
CA GLU A 120 29.87 5.99 19.83
C GLU A 120 31.08 5.91 20.78
N GLY A 121 30.86 5.48 22.02
CA GLY A 121 31.94 5.21 22.97
C GLY A 121 32.90 4.13 22.46
N LEU A 122 32.37 2.99 22.00
CA LEU A 122 33.18 1.92 21.42
C LEU A 122 33.94 2.36 20.16
N ARG A 123 33.33 3.20 19.31
CA ARG A 123 34.01 3.76 18.12
C ARG A 123 35.16 4.69 18.48
N ALA A 124 35.00 5.50 19.53
CA ALA A 124 36.07 6.39 20.00
C ALA A 124 37.28 5.61 20.53
N GLU A 125 37.06 4.37 20.98
CA GLU A 125 38.10 3.42 21.39
C GLU A 125 38.60 2.54 20.22
N GLU A 126 38.28 2.88 18.98
CA GLU A 126 38.66 2.15 17.76
C GLU A 126 38.22 0.66 17.76
N TYR A 127 37.07 0.37 18.37
CA TYR A 127 36.57 -0.99 18.48
C TYR A 127 36.11 -1.59 17.13
N GLU A 128 36.33 -2.89 16.94
CA GLU A 128 35.92 -3.61 15.72
C GLU A 128 34.41 -3.85 15.70
N MET A 129 33.72 -3.09 14.84
CA MET A 129 32.26 -3.07 14.72
C MET A 129 31.63 -4.45 14.38
N PRO A 130 32.18 -5.28 13.46
CA PRO A 130 31.58 -6.59 13.14
C PRO A 130 31.41 -7.53 14.34
N ALA A 131 32.14 -7.31 15.43
CA ALA A 131 32.04 -8.12 16.64
C ALA A 131 30.73 -7.90 17.42
N LEU A 132 30.04 -6.77 17.24
CA LEU A 132 28.82 -6.45 18.00
C LEU A 132 27.55 -7.09 17.39
N GLY A 133 27.68 -7.80 16.27
CA GLY A 133 26.58 -8.56 15.67
C GLY A 133 25.64 -7.75 14.78
N PHE A 134 25.97 -6.49 14.48
CA PHE A 134 25.31 -5.68 13.45
C PHE A 134 26.13 -5.71 12.15
N SER A 135 25.45 -5.67 11.01
CA SER A 135 26.05 -5.41 9.71
C SER A 135 26.47 -3.94 9.57
N THR A 136 27.34 -3.65 8.59
CA THR A 136 27.81 -2.28 8.32
C THR A 136 26.64 -1.31 8.09
N ASP A 137 25.65 -1.74 7.31
CA ASP A 137 24.46 -0.93 7.00
C ASP A 137 23.58 -0.71 8.25
N GLU A 138 23.45 -1.73 9.13
CA GLU A 138 22.74 -1.59 10.41
C GLU A 138 23.46 -0.58 11.33
N PHE A 139 24.80 -0.56 11.34
CA PHE A 139 25.56 0.43 12.12
C PHE A 139 25.38 1.86 11.62
N ASP A 140 25.57 2.07 10.32
CA ASP A 140 25.42 3.39 9.70
C ASP A 140 24.00 3.93 9.92
N SER A 141 23.01 3.03 9.92
CA SER A 141 21.63 3.35 10.23
C SER A 141 21.41 3.73 11.70
N ILE A 142 21.89 2.92 12.65
CA ILE A 142 21.80 3.20 14.10
C ILE A 142 22.42 4.57 14.45
N LEU A 143 23.55 4.89 13.82
CA LEU A 143 24.32 6.12 14.04
C LEU A 143 23.77 7.33 13.27
N SER A 144 22.85 7.14 12.33
CA SER A 144 22.27 8.24 11.57
C SER A 144 21.36 9.12 12.45
N SER A 145 21.37 10.43 12.18
CA SER A 145 20.48 11.40 12.84
C SER A 145 19.04 11.36 12.31
N GLN A 146 18.73 10.51 11.33
CA GLN A 146 17.40 10.30 10.81
C GLN A 146 16.77 9.09 11.49
N ALA A 147 16.04 9.36 12.58
CA ALA A 147 15.43 8.34 13.43
C ALA A 147 14.43 7.42 12.72
N ASP A 148 13.99 7.74 11.50
CA ASP A 148 12.92 7.03 10.79
C ASP A 148 13.39 5.82 9.97
N GLU A 149 14.60 5.84 9.39
CA GLU A 149 15.16 4.68 8.68
C GLU A 149 15.79 3.65 9.63
N ALA A 150 16.36 4.11 10.74
CA ALA A 150 17.03 3.27 11.74
C ALA A 150 16.07 2.39 12.55
N ASP A 151 14.90 2.92 12.90
CA ASP A 151 13.89 2.18 13.66
C ASP A 151 13.27 1.03 12.84
N ALA A 152 13.18 1.18 11.52
CA ALA A 152 12.62 0.14 10.65
C ALA A 152 13.51 -1.13 10.61
N LEU A 153 14.83 -0.97 10.80
CA LEU A 153 15.82 -2.05 10.85
C LEU A 153 16.00 -2.65 12.25
N LEU A 154 15.61 -1.92 13.30
CA LEU A 154 15.67 -2.36 14.70
C LEU A 154 14.42 -3.14 15.15
N ARG A 155 13.37 -3.19 14.33
CA ARG A 155 12.18 -4.02 14.56
C ARG A 155 12.54 -5.51 14.51
N PRO A 156 11.80 -6.38 15.23
CA PRO A 156 12.01 -7.82 15.14
C PRO A 156 12.01 -8.25 13.66
N LYS A 157 13.07 -8.97 13.27
CA LYS A 157 13.24 -9.46 11.89
C LYS A 157 11.98 -10.21 11.49
N MET A 158 11.48 -9.87 10.29
CA MET A 158 10.37 -10.56 9.65
C MET A 158 10.53 -12.08 9.78
N SER A 159 9.41 -12.80 9.91
CA SER A 159 9.49 -14.26 9.91
C SER A 159 10.14 -14.76 8.61
N ASP A 160 10.84 -15.88 8.67
CA ASP A 160 11.54 -16.44 7.50
C ASP A 160 10.60 -16.69 6.30
N ASP A 161 9.32 -16.96 6.57
CA ASP A 161 8.29 -17.10 5.53
C ASP A 161 7.91 -15.77 4.88
N GLU A 162 7.85 -14.66 5.63
CA GLU A 162 7.62 -13.34 5.06
C GLU A 162 8.85 -12.78 4.33
N ALA A 163 10.07 -13.16 4.75
CA ALA A 163 11.32 -12.79 4.08
C ALA A 163 11.50 -13.49 2.72
N ARG A 164 10.89 -14.67 2.52
CA ARG A 164 10.89 -15.42 1.25
C ARG A 164 9.90 -14.89 0.23
N GLN A 165 8.89 -14.13 0.66
CA GLN A 165 7.93 -13.54 -0.25
C GLN A 165 8.56 -12.37 -1.03
N THR A 166 8.32 -12.36 -2.33
CA THR A 166 8.65 -11.21 -3.19
C THR A 166 7.91 -9.96 -2.72
N LEU A 167 8.43 -8.77 -3.03
CA LEU A 167 7.75 -7.50 -2.72
C LEU A 167 6.32 -7.46 -3.29
N ALA A 168 6.11 -8.03 -4.48
CA ALA A 168 4.79 -8.10 -5.10
C ALA A 168 3.83 -9.05 -4.34
N GLN A 169 4.33 -10.13 -3.72
CA GLN A 169 3.49 -11.01 -2.90
C GLN A 169 3.04 -10.32 -1.60
N ARG A 170 3.92 -9.50 -1.00
CA ARG A 170 3.65 -8.80 0.25
C ARG A 170 2.78 -7.55 0.08
N PHE A 171 3.08 -6.76 -0.95
CA PHE A 171 2.51 -5.43 -1.13
C PHE A 171 1.58 -5.33 -2.35
N GLY A 172 1.43 -6.42 -3.10
CA GLY A 172 0.71 -6.49 -4.37
C GLY A 172 1.47 -5.98 -5.56
N VAL A 173 2.14 -4.86 -5.38
CA VAL A 173 3.14 -4.32 -6.29
C VAL A 173 4.34 -3.89 -5.46
N PRO A 174 5.58 -3.97 -5.97
CA PRO A 174 6.71 -3.38 -5.28
C PRO A 174 6.41 -1.91 -4.96
N PRO A 175 6.56 -1.45 -3.70
CA PRO A 175 6.15 -0.11 -3.27
C PRO A 175 7.15 0.96 -3.73
N PHE A 176 7.35 1.06 -5.05
CA PHE A 176 8.14 2.11 -5.69
C PHE A 176 7.23 3.26 -6.13
N SER A 177 7.83 4.43 -6.32
CA SER A 177 7.13 5.65 -6.73
C SER A 177 6.64 5.66 -8.18
N VAL A 178 6.88 4.60 -8.96
CA VAL A 178 6.35 4.45 -10.32
C VAL A 178 5.41 3.26 -10.37
N LEU A 179 4.11 3.54 -10.45
CA LEU A 179 3.05 2.56 -10.56
C LEU A 179 2.63 2.45 -12.03
N ASP A 180 3.13 1.43 -12.73
CA ASP A 180 2.85 1.25 -14.15
C ASP A 180 1.61 0.38 -14.39
N ALA A 181 0.48 1.05 -14.58
CA ALA A 181 -0.80 0.37 -14.84
C ALA A 181 -0.84 -0.34 -16.19
N ARG A 182 0.19 -0.21 -17.04
CA ARG A 182 0.26 -0.90 -18.34
C ARG A 182 0.80 -2.33 -18.24
N GLN A 183 1.42 -2.66 -17.12
CA GLN A 183 2.07 -3.95 -16.93
C GLN A 183 1.07 -5.10 -16.76
N GLY A 184 1.48 -6.30 -17.15
CA GLY A 184 0.63 -7.49 -17.14
C GLY A 184 0.05 -7.79 -15.76
N TYR A 185 0.83 -7.66 -14.69
CA TYR A 185 0.36 -7.92 -13.32
C TYR A 185 -0.80 -6.98 -12.94
N TRP A 186 -0.74 -5.71 -13.36
CA TRP A 186 -1.78 -4.72 -13.06
C TRP A 186 -3.05 -5.04 -13.83
N GLN A 187 -2.92 -5.38 -15.12
CA GLN A 187 -4.06 -5.76 -15.96
C GLN A 187 -4.73 -7.04 -15.46
N THR A 188 -3.95 -8.04 -15.03
CA THR A 188 -4.49 -9.26 -14.39
C THR A 188 -5.30 -8.91 -13.14
N ARG A 189 -4.76 -8.07 -12.24
CA ARG A 189 -5.48 -7.67 -11.02
C ARG A 189 -6.73 -6.84 -11.33
N LYS A 190 -6.67 -5.97 -12.34
CA LYS A 190 -7.82 -5.19 -12.81
C LYS A 190 -8.91 -6.10 -13.38
N ASN A 191 -8.55 -7.11 -14.16
CA ASN A 191 -9.49 -8.09 -14.69
C ASN A 191 -10.16 -8.92 -13.58
N ALA A 192 -9.44 -9.25 -12.51
CA ALA A 192 -10.02 -9.91 -11.35
C ALA A 192 -11.10 -9.03 -10.68
N TRP A 193 -10.83 -7.73 -10.52
CA TRP A 193 -11.83 -6.76 -10.05
C TRP A 193 -13.05 -6.67 -10.96
N LEU A 194 -12.85 -6.61 -12.28
CA LEU A 194 -13.95 -6.59 -13.26
C LEU A 194 -14.79 -7.88 -13.22
N ALA A 195 -14.15 -9.03 -13.02
CA ALA A 195 -14.82 -10.32 -12.90
C ALA A 195 -15.73 -10.42 -11.67
N LEU A 196 -15.46 -9.64 -10.62
CA LEU A 196 -16.33 -9.50 -9.44
C LEU A 196 -17.60 -8.66 -9.69
N GLY A 197 -17.80 -8.15 -10.91
CA GLY A 197 -18.99 -7.37 -11.24
C GLY A 197 -18.84 -5.87 -10.98
N LEU A 198 -17.60 -5.34 -10.88
CA LEU A 198 -17.35 -3.90 -10.95
C LEU A 198 -17.78 -3.37 -12.34
N ARG A 199 -19.05 -2.95 -12.45
CA ARG A 199 -19.57 -2.28 -13.63
C ARG A 199 -19.17 -0.82 -13.60
N SER A 200 -18.34 -0.45 -14.55
CA SER A 200 -17.53 0.76 -14.50
C SER A 200 -18.19 1.98 -15.17
N SER A 201 -19.48 1.90 -15.48
CA SER A 201 -20.05 2.50 -16.69
C SER A 201 -21.44 3.16 -16.51
N GLU A 202 -22.22 2.73 -15.51
CA GLU A 202 -23.60 3.18 -15.32
C GLU A 202 -23.65 4.51 -14.51
N GLY A 203 -24.37 5.53 -15.03
CA GLY A 203 -24.77 6.73 -14.26
C GLY A 203 -24.28 8.12 -14.73
N ARG A 204 -23.39 8.19 -15.74
CA ARG A 204 -22.86 9.48 -16.25
C ARG A 204 -23.34 9.75 -17.67
N ASP A 205 -23.79 10.99 -17.94
CA ASP A 205 -24.27 11.38 -19.26
C ASP A 205 -23.16 11.19 -20.29
N VAL A 206 -23.49 10.38 -21.28
CA VAL A 206 -22.72 10.21 -22.50
C VAL A 206 -22.88 11.51 -23.29
N GLY A 207 -21.93 12.44 -23.19
CA GLY A 207 -21.97 13.59 -24.12
C GLY A 207 -21.11 14.82 -23.86
N LEU A 208 -20.78 15.17 -22.61
CA LEU A 208 -20.26 16.52 -22.33
C LEU A 208 -18.72 16.68 -22.38
N THR A 209 -17.94 15.60 -22.43
CA THR A 209 -16.46 15.67 -22.42
C THR A 209 -15.83 15.75 -23.83
N TYR A 210 -16.63 15.77 -24.89
CA TYR A 210 -16.15 15.88 -26.27
C TYR A 210 -16.96 16.89 -27.09
N ASP A 211 -17.14 18.10 -26.57
CA ASP A 211 -17.46 19.22 -27.45
C ASP A 211 -16.25 19.54 -28.34
N GLY A 212 -16.42 19.23 -29.63
CA GLY A 212 -15.72 19.88 -30.74
C GLY A 212 -14.21 19.64 -30.87
N ALA A 213 -13.82 18.80 -31.83
CA ALA A 213 -12.50 18.81 -32.50
C ALA A 213 -11.31 18.03 -31.87
N GLY A 214 -11.55 17.00 -31.05
CA GLY A 214 -10.53 16.00 -30.70
C GLY A 214 -10.31 14.92 -31.77
N ALA A 215 -9.05 14.63 -32.14
CA ALA A 215 -8.71 13.57 -33.11
C ALA A 215 -9.10 12.17 -32.59
N LYS A 216 -9.97 11.47 -33.34
CA LYS A 216 -10.38 10.09 -33.04
C LYS A 216 -9.32 9.08 -33.54
N PRO A 217 -9.31 7.83 -33.04
CA PRO A 217 -8.40 6.80 -33.56
C PRO A 217 -8.56 6.59 -35.09
N PRO A 218 -7.52 6.21 -35.85
CA PRO A 218 -7.60 6.04 -37.31
C PRO A 218 -8.72 5.11 -37.78
N ALA A 219 -9.04 4.07 -36.99
CA ALA A 219 -10.14 3.14 -37.25
C ALA A 219 -11.52 3.83 -37.30
N PHE A 220 -11.73 4.93 -36.57
CA PHE A 220 -12.97 5.70 -36.60
C PHE A 220 -13.14 6.50 -37.89
N TYR A 221 -12.04 7.05 -38.41
CA TYR A 221 -12.05 7.73 -39.71
C TYR A 221 -12.25 6.74 -40.86
N GLN A 222 -11.70 5.53 -40.75
CA GLN A 222 -11.95 4.44 -41.69
C GLN A 222 -13.43 4.03 -41.67
N LEU A 223 -13.99 3.81 -40.48
CA LEU A 223 -15.42 3.50 -40.32
C LEU A 223 -16.33 4.60 -40.88
N ARG A 224 -16.02 5.88 -40.59
CA ARG A 224 -16.75 7.02 -41.17
C ARG A 224 -16.72 6.98 -42.70
N ASN A 225 -15.55 6.75 -43.29
CA ASN A 225 -15.41 6.71 -44.74
C ASN A 225 -16.19 5.53 -45.36
N GLU A 226 -16.21 4.37 -44.71
CA GLU A 226 -17.02 3.22 -45.12
C GLU A 226 -18.52 3.50 -45.05
N MET A 227 -18.98 4.07 -43.93
CA MET A 227 -20.38 4.44 -43.73
C MET A 227 -20.83 5.49 -44.75
N ARG A 228 -19.99 6.50 -44.99
CA ARG A 228 -20.22 7.52 -46.03
C ARG A 228 -20.31 6.92 -47.43
N ALA A 229 -19.47 5.94 -47.75
CA ALA A 229 -19.52 5.24 -49.03
C ALA A 229 -20.81 4.42 -49.20
N LYS A 230 -21.29 3.76 -48.14
CA LYS A 230 -22.55 3.00 -48.15
C LYS A 230 -23.80 3.90 -48.23
N ALA A 231 -23.72 5.11 -47.66
CA ALA A 231 -24.80 6.10 -47.69
C ALA A 231 -24.78 7.00 -48.94
N GLY A 232 -24.05 6.63 -49.99
CA GLY A 232 -24.03 7.39 -51.25
C GLY A 232 -23.37 8.77 -51.14
N GLY A 233 -22.41 8.94 -50.22
CA GLY A 233 -21.63 10.17 -50.05
C GLY A 233 -22.10 11.09 -48.91
N VAL A 234 -23.23 10.77 -48.27
CA VAL A 234 -23.72 11.47 -47.08
C VAL A 234 -22.81 11.16 -45.89
N ASP A 235 -22.29 12.21 -45.24
CA ASP A 235 -21.40 12.05 -44.09
C ASP A 235 -22.24 11.68 -42.85
N PRO A 236 -21.97 10.54 -42.18
CA PRO A 236 -22.71 10.14 -41.00
C PRO A 236 -22.39 11.05 -39.80
N SER A 237 -23.37 11.27 -38.94
CA SER A 237 -23.18 11.93 -37.66
C SER A 237 -22.27 11.12 -36.74
N TRP A 238 -21.68 11.78 -35.75
CA TRP A 238 -20.82 11.10 -34.78
C TRP A 238 -21.55 10.05 -33.95
N ASP A 239 -22.84 10.25 -33.68
CA ASP A 239 -23.67 9.26 -32.97
C ASP A 239 -23.88 8.00 -33.79
N GLU A 240 -24.12 8.13 -35.09
CA GLU A 240 -24.23 6.98 -36.00
C GLU A 240 -22.90 6.21 -36.11
N ILE A 241 -21.77 6.92 -36.17
CA ILE A 241 -20.43 6.30 -36.20
C ILE A 241 -20.16 5.55 -34.90
N ASN A 242 -20.49 6.14 -33.74
CA ASN A 242 -20.30 5.51 -32.42
C ASN A 242 -21.17 4.26 -32.27
N ALA A 243 -22.45 4.33 -32.66
CA ALA A 243 -23.37 3.19 -32.62
C ALA A 243 -22.89 2.02 -33.50
N GLU A 244 -22.38 2.33 -34.70
CA GLU A 244 -21.82 1.32 -35.59
C GLU A 244 -20.50 0.73 -35.07
N ALA A 245 -19.64 1.55 -34.46
CA ALA A 245 -18.40 1.09 -33.84
C ALA A 245 -18.67 0.15 -32.64
N MET A 246 -19.70 0.44 -31.83
CA MET A 246 -20.19 -0.46 -30.78
C MET A 246 -20.70 -1.79 -31.36
N ARG A 247 -21.54 -1.75 -32.40
CA ARG A 247 -22.04 -2.97 -33.07
C ARG A 247 -20.92 -3.87 -33.58
N ARG A 248 -19.82 -3.29 -34.07
CA ARG A 248 -18.68 -4.02 -34.60
C ARG A 248 -17.68 -4.47 -33.54
N GLY A 249 -17.95 -4.21 -32.26
CA GLY A 249 -17.00 -4.47 -31.17
C GLY A 249 -15.69 -3.69 -31.32
N MET A 250 -15.68 -2.63 -32.14
CA MET A 250 -14.54 -1.72 -32.29
C MET A 250 -14.40 -0.78 -31.09
N LEU A 251 -15.44 -0.73 -30.26
CA LEU A 251 -15.45 -0.11 -28.96
C LEU A 251 -15.49 -1.21 -27.90
N SER A 252 -14.47 -1.24 -27.03
CA SER A 252 -14.69 -1.80 -25.69
C SER A 252 -15.58 -0.83 -24.92
N ALA A 253 -16.21 -1.28 -23.83
CA ALA A 253 -16.97 -0.43 -22.89
C ALA A 253 -16.19 0.81 -22.37
N ALA A 254 -14.92 0.99 -22.75
CA ALA A 254 -14.07 2.14 -22.51
C ALA A 254 -14.30 3.35 -23.46
N VAL A 255 -15.36 3.37 -24.28
CA VAL A 255 -15.79 4.58 -25.04
C VAL A 255 -17.02 5.25 -24.43
N GLU A 256 -17.16 5.05 -23.13
CA GLU A 256 -17.88 5.99 -22.29
C GLU A 256 -16.89 7.08 -21.89
N GLY A 257 -17.15 8.31 -22.34
CA GLY A 257 -16.24 9.46 -22.29
C GLY A 257 -15.91 10.00 -20.90
N THR A 258 -16.14 9.24 -19.83
CA THR A 258 -15.89 9.66 -18.45
C THR A 258 -14.83 8.79 -17.80
N SER A 259 -13.79 9.42 -17.26
CA SER A 259 -12.69 8.75 -16.57
C SER A 259 -13.20 7.87 -15.43
N ILE A 260 -12.85 6.58 -15.44
CA ILE A 260 -13.22 5.60 -14.43
C ILE A 260 -12.01 5.41 -13.51
N PHE A 261 -12.21 5.53 -12.20
CA PHE A 261 -11.14 5.36 -11.24
C PHE A 261 -10.56 3.93 -11.31
N ASP A 262 -9.24 3.80 -11.24
CA ASP A 262 -8.60 2.49 -11.38
C ASP A 262 -8.78 1.65 -10.09
N PRO A 263 -9.42 0.47 -10.16
CA PRO A 263 -9.72 -0.31 -8.96
C PRO A 263 -8.47 -0.92 -8.32
N VAL A 264 -7.40 -1.16 -9.08
CA VAL A 264 -6.14 -1.69 -8.54
C VAL A 264 -5.42 -0.60 -7.75
N LEU A 265 -5.38 0.63 -8.27
CA LEU A 265 -4.86 1.76 -7.49
C LEU A 265 -5.67 1.98 -6.21
N CYS A 266 -7.00 1.88 -6.30
CA CYS A 266 -7.89 1.99 -5.15
C CYS A 266 -7.56 0.95 -4.08
N GLU A 267 -7.43 -0.31 -4.49
CA GLU A 267 -7.05 -1.40 -3.61
C GLU A 267 -5.69 -1.15 -2.94
N LEU A 268 -4.68 -0.74 -3.71
CA LEU A 268 -3.35 -0.43 -3.18
C LEU A 268 -3.43 0.68 -2.13
N CYS A 269 -4.13 1.78 -2.42
CA CYS A 269 -4.26 2.89 -1.47
C CYS A 269 -4.94 2.44 -0.16
N TYR A 270 -5.99 1.61 -0.24
CA TYR A 270 -6.65 1.09 0.95
C TYR A 270 -5.78 0.11 1.74
N ARG A 271 -5.07 -0.79 1.06
CA ARG A 271 -4.21 -1.78 1.74
C ARG A 271 -2.94 -1.17 2.31
N TRP A 272 -2.43 -0.10 1.71
CA TRP A 272 -1.19 0.56 2.14
C TRP A 272 -1.39 1.64 3.20
N PHE A 273 -2.56 2.30 3.23
CA PHE A 273 -2.74 3.52 4.02
C PHE A 273 -4.00 3.56 4.88
N CYS A 274 -4.89 2.57 4.76
CA CYS A 274 -6.09 2.47 5.60
C CYS A 274 -6.07 1.17 6.40
N PRO A 275 -6.25 1.22 7.74
CA PRO A 275 -6.39 0.02 8.54
C PRO A 275 -7.55 -0.86 8.05
N PRO A 276 -7.46 -2.20 8.22
CA PRO A 276 -8.60 -3.10 8.09
C PRO A 276 -9.76 -2.63 8.98
N GLY A 277 -11.00 -2.65 8.47
CA GLY A 277 -12.16 -2.11 9.20
C GLY A 277 -12.19 -0.58 9.32
N GLY A 278 -11.16 0.13 8.84
CA GLY A 278 -11.04 1.57 8.95
C GLY A 278 -12.11 2.35 8.19
N ALA A 279 -12.42 3.55 8.67
CA ALA A 279 -13.35 4.46 8.03
C ALA A 279 -12.65 5.34 6.98
N ILE A 280 -13.21 5.39 5.78
CA ILE A 280 -12.73 6.17 4.64
C ILE A 280 -13.70 7.33 4.39
N LEU A 281 -13.15 8.53 4.21
CA LEU A 281 -13.85 9.71 3.72
C LEU A 281 -13.40 10.06 2.30
N ASP A 282 -14.36 10.15 1.38
CA ASP A 282 -14.15 10.58 0.00
C ASP A 282 -14.99 11.83 -0.29
N PRO A 283 -14.39 13.04 -0.22
CA PRO A 283 -15.13 14.29 -0.44
C PRO A 283 -15.48 14.56 -1.91
N PHE A 284 -15.09 13.70 -2.85
CA PHE A 284 -15.42 13.82 -4.27
C PHE A 284 -15.76 12.44 -4.83
N ALA A 285 -16.85 11.85 -4.32
CA ALA A 285 -17.15 10.43 -4.48
C ALA A 285 -17.17 9.98 -5.94
N GLY A 286 -17.81 10.74 -6.82
CA GLY A 286 -17.96 10.38 -8.22
C GLY A 286 -18.54 8.97 -8.37
N GLY A 287 -17.91 8.15 -9.21
CA GLY A 287 -18.36 6.78 -9.48
C GLY A 287 -18.16 5.79 -8.33
N SER A 288 -18.88 4.67 -8.40
CA SER A 288 -19.02 3.67 -7.33
C SER A 288 -17.74 2.91 -6.95
N VAL A 289 -16.72 2.88 -7.83
CA VAL A 289 -15.53 2.01 -7.69
C VAL A 289 -14.89 2.08 -6.30
N ARG A 290 -14.66 3.29 -5.77
CA ARG A 290 -13.99 3.47 -4.46
C ARG A 290 -14.80 2.89 -3.31
N GLY A 291 -16.13 3.02 -3.34
CA GLY A 291 -17.02 2.44 -2.34
C GLY A 291 -17.10 0.92 -2.44
N LEU A 292 -17.22 0.38 -3.66
CA LEU A 292 -17.30 -1.07 -3.90
C LEU A 292 -16.00 -1.78 -3.49
N VAL A 293 -14.85 -1.21 -3.85
CA VAL A 293 -13.54 -1.74 -3.44
C VAL A 293 -13.37 -1.67 -1.92
N ALA A 294 -13.80 -0.59 -1.26
CA ALA A 294 -13.73 -0.47 0.19
C ALA A 294 -14.56 -1.55 0.89
N ALA A 295 -15.81 -1.75 0.47
CA ALA A 295 -16.69 -2.79 0.98
C ALA A 295 -16.08 -4.19 0.82
N LYS A 296 -15.56 -4.50 -0.37
CA LYS A 296 -14.93 -5.80 -0.64
C LYS A 296 -13.69 -6.05 0.21
N LEU A 297 -12.98 -4.98 0.59
CA LEU A 297 -11.82 -5.03 1.47
C LEU A 297 -12.18 -4.80 2.95
N GLY A 298 -13.46 -4.88 3.32
CA GLY A 298 -13.93 -4.78 4.70
C GLY A 298 -13.73 -3.43 5.36
N ARG A 299 -13.75 -2.32 4.60
CA ARG A 299 -13.57 -0.94 5.11
C ARG A 299 -14.89 -0.15 5.01
N LEU A 300 -15.07 0.82 5.91
CA LEU A 300 -16.28 1.63 6.00
C LEU A 300 -16.16 2.86 5.11
N TYR A 301 -16.83 2.87 3.95
CA TYR A 301 -16.74 3.99 3.00
C TYR A 301 -17.85 5.02 3.16
N HIS A 302 -17.47 6.29 3.16
CA HIS A 302 -18.37 7.43 3.13
C HIS A 302 -17.94 8.41 2.03
N GLY A 303 -18.71 8.48 0.96
CA GLY A 303 -18.46 9.35 -0.18
C GLY A 303 -19.51 10.44 -0.31
N ILE A 304 -19.07 11.69 -0.56
CA ILE A 304 -19.95 12.83 -0.81
C ILE A 304 -19.89 13.20 -2.30
N ASP A 305 -21.04 13.40 -2.92
CA ASP A 305 -21.13 13.96 -4.27
C ASP A 305 -22.30 14.96 -4.37
N LEU A 306 -22.10 16.00 -5.18
CA LEU A 306 -23.13 17.01 -5.44
C LEU A 306 -24.24 16.46 -6.34
N SER A 307 -23.95 15.45 -7.16
CA SER A 307 -24.89 14.90 -8.14
C SER A 307 -25.76 13.80 -7.52
N ALA A 308 -27.02 14.12 -7.24
CA ALA A 308 -28.02 13.14 -6.79
C ALA A 308 -28.10 11.91 -7.71
N ARG A 309 -28.03 12.13 -9.04
CA ARG A 309 -28.03 11.03 -10.01
C ARG A 309 -26.82 10.10 -9.84
N GLN A 310 -25.64 10.67 -9.57
CA GLN A 310 -24.44 9.86 -9.34
C GLN A 310 -24.58 9.01 -8.07
N ILE A 311 -25.19 9.56 -7.02
CA ILE A 311 -25.51 8.82 -5.79
C ILE A 311 -26.45 7.64 -6.09
N GLU A 312 -27.53 7.88 -6.82
CA GLU A 312 -28.49 6.83 -7.23
C GLU A 312 -27.80 5.73 -8.05
N ALA A 313 -26.99 6.11 -9.04
CA ALA A 313 -26.24 5.16 -9.85
C ALA A 313 -25.24 4.33 -9.03
N ASN A 314 -24.61 4.93 -8.02
CA ASN A 314 -23.71 4.20 -7.13
C ASN A 314 -24.46 3.18 -6.26
N GLN A 315 -25.65 3.54 -5.76
CA GLN A 315 -26.51 2.65 -4.98
C GLN A 315 -27.04 1.48 -5.83
N GLU A 316 -27.37 1.73 -7.10
CA GLU A 316 -27.73 0.68 -8.04
C GLU A 316 -26.56 -0.27 -8.31
N ALA A 317 -25.37 0.28 -8.57
CA ALA A 317 -24.15 -0.52 -8.75
C ALA A 317 -23.86 -1.40 -7.52
N TRP A 318 -24.03 -0.86 -6.31
CA TRP A 318 -23.94 -1.66 -5.07
C TRP A 318 -24.96 -2.78 -5.00
N SER A 319 -26.22 -2.50 -5.35
CA SER A 319 -27.30 -3.49 -5.33
C SER A 319 -27.03 -4.65 -6.29
N GLN A 320 -26.36 -4.38 -7.41
CA GLN A 320 -25.93 -5.41 -8.36
C GLN A 320 -24.66 -6.15 -7.91
N PHE A 321 -23.76 -5.49 -7.18
CA PHE A 321 -22.49 -6.06 -6.70
C PHE A 321 -22.64 -6.92 -5.44
N ARG A 322 -23.60 -6.58 -4.56
CA ARG A 322 -23.79 -7.21 -3.24
C ARG A 322 -24.19 -8.70 -3.22
N PRO A 323 -25.03 -9.23 -4.14
CA PRO A 323 -25.52 -10.61 -4.03
C PRO A 323 -24.38 -11.64 -3.87
N GLY A 324 -24.47 -12.48 -2.83
CA GLY A 324 -23.43 -13.47 -2.49
C GLY A 324 -22.28 -12.94 -1.62
N CYS A 325 -22.42 -11.74 -1.05
CA CYS A 325 -21.44 -11.12 -0.15
C CYS A 325 -22.16 -10.32 0.96
N GLU A 326 -23.08 -10.94 1.70
CA GLU A 326 -23.89 -10.24 2.72
C GLU A 326 -23.09 -9.68 3.91
N GLU A 327 -21.87 -10.20 4.14
CA GLU A 327 -20.99 -9.79 5.24
C GLU A 327 -20.21 -8.49 4.96
N MET A 328 -20.21 -7.99 3.72
CA MET A 328 -19.47 -6.77 3.37
C MET A 328 -20.12 -5.52 3.98
N PRO A 329 -19.32 -4.57 4.51
CA PRO A 329 -19.86 -3.27 4.92
C PRO A 329 -20.55 -2.56 3.76
N ILE A 330 -21.68 -1.91 4.04
CA ILE A 330 -22.44 -1.16 3.03
C ILE A 330 -21.76 0.19 2.81
N PRO A 331 -21.33 0.53 1.57
CA PRO A 331 -20.84 1.87 1.26
C PRO A 331 -21.93 2.91 1.44
N VAL A 332 -21.58 4.06 2.02
CA VAL A 332 -22.48 5.19 2.20
C VAL A 332 -22.14 6.27 1.18
N TRP A 333 -23.06 6.55 0.25
CA TRP A 333 -22.97 7.69 -0.66
C TRP A 333 -23.97 8.76 -0.25
N ILE A 334 -23.46 9.98 -0.06
CA ILE A 334 -24.17 11.12 0.51
C ILE A 334 -24.34 12.17 -0.58
N HIS A 335 -25.58 12.52 -0.89
CA HIS A 335 -25.87 13.67 -1.72
C HIS A 335 -25.65 14.95 -0.91
N GLY A 336 -24.65 15.74 -1.28
CA GLY A 336 -24.30 16.95 -0.53
C GLY A 336 -23.14 17.73 -1.13
N ASP A 337 -22.87 18.89 -0.54
CA ASP A 337 -21.73 19.74 -0.89
C ASP A 337 -20.62 19.53 0.14
N SER A 338 -19.45 19.08 -0.30
CA SER A 338 -18.32 18.81 0.58
C SER A 338 -17.75 20.05 1.26
N ARG A 339 -18.14 21.26 0.84
CA ARG A 339 -17.85 22.49 1.61
C ARG A 339 -18.63 22.53 2.92
N ASP A 340 -19.72 21.79 3.03
CA ASP A 340 -20.58 21.71 4.21
C ASP A 340 -20.60 20.29 4.81
N LEU A 341 -19.42 19.67 4.92
CA LEU A 341 -19.25 18.35 5.53
C LEU A 341 -19.77 18.27 6.98
N ALA A 342 -19.90 19.41 7.67
CA ALA A 342 -20.46 19.48 9.03
C ALA A 342 -21.94 19.13 9.09
N ASN A 343 -22.70 19.47 8.03
CA ASN A 343 -24.14 19.27 7.98
C ASN A 343 -24.54 18.14 7.02
N ALA A 344 -23.58 17.45 6.39
CA ALA A 344 -23.83 16.32 5.49
C ALA A 344 -24.31 15.08 6.27
N PRO A 345 -25.59 14.69 6.15
CA PRO A 345 -26.13 13.57 6.93
C PRO A 345 -25.47 12.25 6.53
N GLY A 346 -24.98 11.50 7.52
CA GLY A 346 -24.26 10.26 7.30
C GLY A 346 -22.76 10.43 7.03
N ALA A 347 -22.24 11.67 6.99
CA ALA A 347 -20.80 11.87 6.97
C ALA A 347 -20.20 11.44 8.33
N PRO A 348 -19.05 10.76 8.34
CA PRO A 348 -18.46 10.28 9.59
C PRO A 348 -17.90 11.45 10.39
N GLU A 349 -18.10 11.43 11.72
CA GLU A 349 -17.51 12.42 12.64
C GLU A 349 -15.97 12.36 12.61
N SER A 350 -15.41 11.17 12.40
CA SER A 350 -13.98 10.96 12.21
C SER A 350 -13.70 9.78 11.27
N CYS A 351 -12.55 9.82 10.60
CA CYS A 351 -12.12 8.79 9.66
C CYS A 351 -10.65 8.40 9.89
N ASP A 352 -10.27 7.23 9.38
CA ASP A 352 -8.92 6.68 9.41
C ASP A 352 -8.15 6.93 8.10
N PHE A 353 -8.86 7.26 7.02
CA PHE A 353 -8.24 7.56 5.73
C PHE A 353 -9.09 8.55 4.93
N VAL A 354 -8.47 9.59 4.39
CA VAL A 354 -9.11 10.46 3.39
C VAL A 354 -8.59 10.07 2.01
N PHE A 355 -9.46 9.66 1.09
CA PHE A 355 -9.06 9.20 -0.23
C PHE A 355 -9.95 9.73 -1.33
N SER A 356 -9.37 10.39 -2.34
CA SER A 356 -10.17 10.91 -3.45
C SER A 356 -9.37 11.18 -4.73
N CYS A 357 -10.12 11.44 -5.80
CA CYS A 357 -9.64 11.99 -7.07
C CYS A 357 -10.51 13.21 -7.38
N PRO A 358 -10.07 14.42 -6.98
CA PRO A 358 -10.89 15.62 -7.08
C PRO A 358 -11.06 16.06 -8.55
N PRO A 359 -12.05 16.93 -8.83
CA PRO A 359 -12.18 17.56 -10.14
C PRO A 359 -10.94 18.40 -10.49
N TYR A 360 -10.53 18.34 -11.75
CA TYR A 360 -9.35 19.03 -12.27
C TYR A 360 -9.70 20.44 -12.76
N ALA A 361 -10.20 21.28 -11.84
CA ALA A 361 -10.75 22.60 -12.16
C ALA A 361 -11.76 22.52 -13.32
N ASP A 362 -11.56 23.32 -14.36
CA ASP A 362 -12.41 23.43 -15.55
C ASP A 362 -12.04 22.42 -16.67
N LEU A 363 -11.23 21.39 -16.38
CA LEU A 363 -10.82 20.40 -17.39
C LEU A 363 -11.99 19.53 -17.87
N GLU A 364 -12.90 19.18 -16.96
CA GLU A 364 -14.13 18.45 -17.23
C GLU A 364 -15.25 19.18 -16.49
N VAL A 365 -16.31 19.57 -17.19
CA VAL A 365 -17.50 20.18 -16.60
C VAL A 365 -18.52 19.08 -16.31
N TYR A 366 -18.92 18.94 -15.04
CA TYR A 366 -19.71 17.79 -14.58
C TYR A 366 -21.21 18.08 -14.49
N SER A 367 -21.60 19.34 -14.31
CA SER A 367 -23.00 19.78 -14.26
C SER A 367 -23.13 21.28 -14.49
N GLU A 368 -24.35 21.78 -14.67
CA GLU A 368 -24.67 23.22 -14.72
C GLU A 368 -24.91 23.83 -13.31
N ASP A 369 -24.75 23.05 -12.23
CA ASP A 369 -24.96 23.56 -10.87
C ASP A 369 -23.86 24.58 -10.53
N PRO A 370 -24.17 25.82 -10.12
CA PRO A 370 -23.16 26.81 -9.78
C PRO A 370 -22.28 26.42 -8.59
N ARG A 371 -22.71 25.42 -7.79
CA ARG A 371 -21.92 24.85 -6.69
C ARG A 371 -20.86 23.88 -7.18
N ASP A 372 -20.98 23.35 -8.40
CA ASP A 372 -20.01 22.47 -9.01
C ASP A 372 -18.67 23.21 -9.20
N LEU A 373 -17.61 22.61 -8.67
CA LEU A 373 -16.27 23.17 -8.72
C LEU A 373 -15.78 23.41 -10.15
N SER A 374 -16.24 22.61 -11.11
CA SER A 374 -15.84 22.74 -12.52
C SER A 374 -16.40 23.97 -13.22
N ASN A 375 -17.43 24.61 -12.66
CA ASN A 375 -18.01 25.86 -13.16
C ASN A 375 -17.31 27.12 -12.65
N MET A 376 -16.38 26.99 -11.69
CA MET A 376 -15.75 28.12 -11.01
C MET A 376 -14.51 28.63 -11.75
N LYS A 377 -14.21 29.92 -11.58
CA LYS A 377 -12.88 30.42 -11.97
C LYS A 377 -11.83 29.79 -11.07
N TYR A 378 -10.61 29.63 -11.58
CA TYR A 378 -9.56 28.90 -10.87
C TYR A 378 -9.27 29.40 -9.44
N GLY A 379 -9.37 30.71 -9.17
CA GLY A 379 -9.21 31.25 -7.83
C GLY A 379 -10.32 30.81 -6.86
N GLU A 380 -11.59 30.96 -7.27
CA GLU A 380 -12.77 30.53 -6.51
C GLU A 380 -12.81 29.01 -6.32
N PHE A 381 -12.41 28.27 -7.36
CA PHE A 381 -12.18 26.83 -7.31
C PHE A 381 -11.17 26.49 -6.21
N LEU A 382 -10.02 27.16 -6.19
CA LEU A 382 -8.95 26.87 -5.23
C LEU A 382 -9.39 27.19 -3.79
N GLU A 383 -10.15 28.26 -3.58
CA GLU A 383 -10.74 28.60 -2.27
C GLU A 383 -11.68 27.49 -1.78
N SER A 384 -12.62 27.08 -2.63
CA SER A 384 -13.58 25.99 -2.31
C SER A 384 -12.86 24.66 -2.10
N TYR A 385 -11.89 24.33 -2.95
CA TYR A 385 -11.10 23.11 -2.90
C TYR A 385 -10.29 23.02 -1.60
N ARG A 386 -9.66 24.13 -1.18
CA ARG A 386 -8.92 24.22 0.09
C ARG A 386 -9.84 24.08 1.30
N ALA A 387 -11.03 24.67 1.27
CA ALA A 387 -12.02 24.50 2.33
C ALA A 387 -12.43 23.03 2.50
N ILE A 388 -12.69 22.33 1.39
CA ILE A 388 -13.06 20.90 1.41
C ILE A 388 -11.91 20.04 1.98
N ILE A 389 -10.67 20.30 1.57
CA ILE A 389 -9.49 19.60 2.12
C ILE A 389 -9.38 19.87 3.62
N ALA A 390 -9.51 21.11 4.06
CA ALA A 390 -9.46 21.47 5.48
C ALA A 390 -10.52 20.72 6.30
N HIS A 391 -11.78 20.70 5.85
CA HIS A 391 -12.85 19.96 6.52
C HIS A 391 -12.66 18.44 6.53
N SER A 392 -11.99 17.90 5.50
CA SER A 392 -11.66 16.48 5.42
C SER A 392 -10.51 16.12 6.37
N VAL A 393 -9.45 16.95 6.42
CA VAL A 393 -8.31 16.76 7.34
C VAL A 393 -8.72 16.99 8.79
N GLU A 394 -9.68 17.87 9.07
CA GLU A 394 -10.28 18.04 10.40
C GLU A 394 -10.84 16.71 10.94
N ARG A 395 -11.55 15.96 10.09
CA ARG A 395 -12.15 14.64 10.40
C ARG A 395 -11.14 13.50 10.40
N LEU A 396 -9.99 13.67 9.76
CA LEU A 396 -8.95 12.65 9.78
C LEU A 396 -8.39 12.54 11.20
N ARG A 397 -8.36 11.34 11.77
CA ARG A 397 -7.78 11.14 13.11
C ARG A 397 -6.28 11.45 13.11
N PRO A 398 -5.69 11.83 14.26
CA PRO A 398 -4.23 11.90 14.38
C PRO A 398 -3.59 10.57 14.04
N ASP A 399 -2.34 10.63 13.56
CA ASP A 399 -1.53 9.49 13.16
C ASP A 399 -2.27 8.66 12.10
N ARG A 400 -2.72 9.33 11.03
CA ARG A 400 -3.40 8.72 9.88
C ARG A 400 -2.95 9.35 8.56
N PHE A 401 -3.18 8.61 7.48
CA PHE A 401 -2.83 9.04 6.13
C PHE A 401 -4.02 9.69 5.40
N ALA A 402 -3.71 10.48 4.38
CA ALA A 402 -4.63 10.89 3.34
C ALA A 402 -3.97 10.69 1.97
N CYS A 403 -4.74 10.44 0.92
CA CYS A 403 -4.21 10.24 -0.42
C CYS A 403 -5.12 10.87 -1.48
N PHE A 404 -4.57 11.79 -2.28
CA PHE A 404 -5.28 12.41 -3.40
C PHE A 404 -4.59 12.09 -4.73
N VAL A 405 -5.37 11.63 -5.70
CA VAL A 405 -4.89 11.33 -7.05
C VAL A 405 -5.20 12.50 -7.99
N VAL A 406 -4.17 13.23 -8.42
CA VAL A 406 -4.32 14.48 -9.17
C VAL A 406 -3.49 14.53 -10.45
N GLY A 407 -4.02 15.18 -11.48
CA GLY A 407 -3.28 15.55 -12.70
C GLY A 407 -3.09 17.05 -12.76
N ASP A 408 -1.99 17.52 -13.36
CA ASP A 408 -1.79 18.97 -13.52
C ASP A 408 -2.64 19.50 -14.67
N VAL A 409 -3.16 20.72 -14.50
CA VAL A 409 -4.04 21.39 -15.44
C VAL A 409 -3.37 22.60 -16.05
N ARG A 410 -3.75 22.94 -17.28
CA ARG A 410 -3.21 24.10 -17.98
C ARG A 410 -4.24 25.22 -18.01
N ASP A 411 -3.76 26.45 -17.98
CA ASP A 411 -4.57 27.62 -18.25
C ASP A 411 -4.97 27.70 -19.74
N PRO A 412 -5.89 28.60 -20.13
CA PRO A 412 -6.27 28.78 -21.54
C PRO A 412 -5.12 29.20 -22.47
N LYS A 413 -4.01 29.71 -21.92
CA LYS A 413 -2.79 30.05 -22.67
C LYS A 413 -1.85 28.85 -22.83
N GLY A 414 -2.15 27.73 -22.17
CA GLY A 414 -1.42 26.48 -22.24
C GLY A 414 -0.29 26.32 -21.23
N ALA A 415 -0.13 27.22 -20.26
CA ALA A 415 0.84 27.06 -19.16
C ALA A 415 0.23 26.21 -18.04
N TYR A 416 1.03 25.44 -17.30
CA TYR A 416 0.53 24.72 -16.12
C TYR A 416 0.11 25.72 -15.03
N ARG A 417 -1.03 25.44 -14.38
CA ARG A 417 -1.49 26.23 -13.24
C ARG A 417 -0.71 25.90 -11.96
N GLY A 418 -0.14 24.70 -11.88
CA GLY A 418 0.51 24.20 -10.67
C GLY A 418 -0.48 23.55 -9.72
N PHE A 419 -1.47 22.80 -10.24
CA PHE A 419 -2.52 22.23 -9.41
C PHE A 419 -2.01 21.16 -8.44
N VAL A 420 -0.94 20.44 -8.81
CA VAL A 420 -0.25 19.51 -7.90
C VAL A 420 0.32 20.24 -6.68
N PRO A 421 1.18 21.26 -6.82
CA PRO A 421 1.67 22.00 -5.67
C PRO A 421 0.57 22.79 -4.92
N ASP A 422 -0.51 23.22 -5.58
CA ASP A 422 -1.68 23.79 -4.90
C ASP A 422 -2.38 22.77 -3.99
N THR A 423 -2.53 21.53 -4.45
CA THR A 423 -3.06 20.43 -3.65
C THR A 423 -2.17 20.16 -2.44
N VAL A 424 -0.85 20.10 -2.64
CA VAL A 424 0.11 19.90 -1.55
C VAL A 424 -0.03 20.99 -0.49
N ARG A 425 0.00 22.27 -0.90
CA ARG A 425 -0.18 23.41 0.02
C ARG A 425 -1.51 23.34 0.77
N ALA A 426 -2.60 22.95 0.10
CA ALA A 426 -3.91 22.85 0.74
C ALA A 426 -3.92 21.83 1.90
N PHE A 427 -3.25 20.69 1.76
CA PHE A 427 -3.11 19.71 2.85
C PHE A 427 -2.17 20.21 3.95
N GLU A 428 -1.04 20.81 3.58
CA GLU A 428 -0.07 21.35 4.55
C GLU A 428 -0.71 22.44 5.42
N ASP A 429 -1.45 23.37 4.80
CA ASP A 429 -2.19 24.43 5.49
C ASP A 429 -3.31 23.87 6.39
N ALA A 430 -3.84 22.69 6.06
CA ALA A 430 -4.83 21.97 6.88
C ALA A 430 -4.20 21.11 7.99
N GLY A 431 -2.87 21.04 8.09
CA GLY A 431 -2.16 20.30 9.13
C GLY A 431 -1.82 18.85 8.80
N ALA A 432 -1.90 18.45 7.53
CA ALA A 432 -1.43 17.15 7.04
C ALA A 432 -0.17 17.35 6.17
N ARG A 433 0.96 16.78 6.58
CA ARG A 433 2.25 16.96 5.91
C ARG A 433 2.32 16.12 4.65
N PHE A 434 2.86 16.66 3.56
CA PHE A 434 3.19 15.87 2.38
C PHE A 434 4.25 14.82 2.74
N TYR A 435 3.94 13.56 2.49
CA TYR A 435 4.71 12.44 3.02
C TYR A 435 5.35 11.60 1.91
N ASN A 436 4.55 11.11 0.96
CA ASN A 436 5.03 10.35 -0.19
C ASN A 436 4.38 10.82 -1.48
N ASP A 437 5.03 10.53 -2.60
CA ASP A 437 4.43 10.63 -3.92
C ASP A 437 4.71 9.39 -4.78
N ALA A 438 3.79 9.15 -5.71
CA ALA A 438 3.99 8.22 -6.80
C ALA A 438 3.40 8.77 -8.09
N VAL A 439 3.86 8.27 -9.23
CA VAL A 439 3.25 8.49 -10.53
C VAL A 439 2.53 7.23 -10.98
N LEU A 440 1.23 7.36 -11.25
CA LEU A 440 0.43 6.33 -11.90
C LEU A 440 0.57 6.51 -13.42
N VAL A 441 1.32 5.62 -14.07
CA VAL A 441 1.43 5.61 -15.53
C VAL A 441 0.24 4.84 -16.09
N THR A 442 -0.58 5.53 -16.89
CA THR A 442 -1.81 4.96 -17.45
C THR A 442 -1.63 4.60 -18.93
N GLN A 443 -2.66 3.96 -19.51
CA GLN A 443 -2.68 3.65 -20.94
C GLN A 443 -2.61 4.93 -21.77
N VAL A 444 -1.76 4.91 -22.81
CA VAL A 444 -1.55 6.09 -23.67
C VAL A 444 -2.81 6.45 -24.46
N GLY A 445 -3.63 5.46 -24.82
CA GLY A 445 -4.95 5.65 -25.46
C GLY A 445 -4.93 6.60 -26.66
N SER A 446 -5.90 7.52 -26.72
CA SER A 446 -5.97 8.58 -27.75
C SER A 446 -4.85 9.64 -27.62
N GLY A 447 -4.07 9.62 -26.54
CA GLY A 447 -2.92 10.49 -26.34
C GLY A 447 -1.87 10.31 -27.44
N ALA A 448 -1.66 9.08 -27.91
CA ALA A 448 -0.71 8.79 -29.00
C ALA A 448 -1.09 9.51 -30.32
N VAL A 449 -2.40 9.66 -30.57
CA VAL A 449 -2.92 10.33 -31.78
C VAL A 449 -2.73 11.85 -31.68
N ARG A 450 -2.88 12.43 -30.48
CA ARG A 450 -2.82 13.89 -30.27
C ARG A 450 -1.39 14.40 -30.02
N ALA A 451 -0.50 13.56 -29.49
CA ALA A 451 0.83 13.95 -29.04
C ALA A 451 1.66 14.62 -30.14
N GLY A 452 1.69 14.05 -31.36
CA GLY A 452 2.47 14.59 -32.48
C GLY A 452 2.07 16.02 -32.83
N LYS A 453 0.78 16.24 -33.13
CA LYS A 453 0.25 17.58 -33.49
C LYS A 453 0.43 18.61 -32.37
N MET A 454 0.23 18.22 -31.11
CA MET A 454 0.46 19.12 -29.97
C MET A 454 1.93 19.53 -29.85
N PHE A 455 2.85 18.58 -30.05
CA PHE A 455 4.28 18.80 -29.96
C PHE A 455 4.83 19.60 -31.16
N GLU A 456 4.34 19.37 -32.37
CA GLU A 456 4.72 20.14 -33.56
C GLU A 456 4.28 21.60 -33.44
N ASN A 457 3.03 21.84 -33.03
CA ASN A 457 2.47 23.19 -32.98
C ASN A 457 2.99 24.04 -31.82
N SER A 458 3.34 23.41 -30.69
CA SER A 458 3.57 24.15 -29.44
C SER A 458 4.57 23.50 -28.49
N ARG A 459 5.24 22.42 -28.90
CA ARG A 459 6.15 21.62 -28.05
C ARG A 459 5.51 21.14 -26.75
N LYS A 460 4.18 21.04 -26.71
CA LYS A 460 3.44 20.50 -25.57
C LYS A 460 3.61 18.99 -25.51
N LEU A 461 4.00 18.50 -24.34
CA LEU A 461 4.03 17.06 -24.04
C LEU A 461 2.62 16.58 -23.69
N CYS A 462 2.23 15.42 -24.22
CA CYS A 462 1.01 14.74 -23.81
C CYS A 462 1.27 14.07 -22.45
N LYS A 463 0.57 14.50 -21.40
CA LYS A 463 0.68 13.89 -20.06
C LYS A 463 0.00 12.51 -20.08
N THR A 464 0.72 11.48 -19.64
CA THR A 464 0.26 10.07 -19.61
C THR A 464 0.36 9.47 -18.22
N HIS A 465 0.38 10.33 -17.19
CA HIS A 465 0.42 9.91 -15.80
C HIS A 465 -0.39 10.85 -14.92
N GLN A 466 -0.81 10.34 -13.77
CA GLN A 466 -1.35 11.10 -12.66
C GLN A 466 -0.39 11.01 -11.47
N ASN A 467 -0.49 11.97 -10.55
CA ASN A 467 0.26 12.01 -9.32
C ASN A 467 -0.62 11.44 -8.20
N VAL A 468 -0.08 10.48 -7.45
CA VAL A 468 -0.68 9.92 -6.24
C VAL A 468 0.04 10.61 -5.08
N LEU A 469 -0.62 11.57 -4.44
CA LEU A 469 -0.05 12.37 -3.37
C LEU A 469 -0.51 11.81 -2.03
N VAL A 470 0.43 11.43 -1.16
CA VAL A 470 0.13 10.88 0.16
C VAL A 470 0.56 11.87 1.23
N PHE A 471 -0.32 12.10 2.19
CA PHE A 471 -0.14 13.02 3.30
C PHE A 471 -0.28 12.27 4.63
N VAL A 472 0.33 12.80 5.68
CA VAL A 472 0.20 12.27 7.04
C VAL A 472 -0.22 13.37 8.01
N LYS A 473 -1.29 13.12 8.78
CA LYS A 473 -1.67 13.93 9.92
C LYS A 473 -1.03 13.32 11.17
N GLY A 474 -0.14 14.05 11.82
CA GLY A 474 0.59 13.55 12.99
C GLY A 474 1.87 12.78 12.63
N ASP A 475 2.09 11.67 13.31
CA ASP A 475 3.30 10.86 13.27
C ASP A 475 3.19 9.69 12.26
N PRO A 476 4.13 9.57 11.30
CA PRO A 476 4.06 8.55 10.26
C PRO A 476 4.29 7.13 10.78
N LYS A 477 5.08 6.94 11.84
CA LYS A 477 5.31 5.60 12.42
C LYS A 477 4.06 5.09 13.09
N ARG A 478 3.43 5.92 13.92
CA ARG A 478 2.12 5.60 14.55
C ARG A 478 1.01 5.43 13.52
N ALA A 479 1.05 6.19 12.42
CA ALA A 479 0.15 5.99 11.30
C ALA A 479 0.35 4.62 10.63
N THR A 480 1.59 4.22 10.38
CA THR A 480 1.92 2.89 9.84
C THR A 480 1.54 1.77 10.81
N GLU A 481 1.80 1.93 12.12
CA GLU A 481 1.37 0.96 13.15
C GLU A 481 -0.14 0.81 13.19
N ALA A 482 -0.87 1.92 13.07
CA ALA A 482 -2.33 1.90 13.02
C ALA A 482 -2.86 1.19 11.77
N VAL A 483 -2.20 1.34 10.61
CA VAL A 483 -2.56 0.60 9.37
C VAL A 483 -2.29 -0.89 9.53
N GLY A 484 -1.19 -1.27 10.20
CA GLY A 484 -0.77 -2.65 10.39
C GLY A 484 0.01 -3.20 9.19
N ALA A 485 0.15 -4.53 9.13
CA ALA A 485 0.80 -5.19 8.01
C ALA A 485 -0.02 -5.02 6.72
N CYS A 486 0.66 -4.83 5.59
CA CYS A 486 -0.01 -4.79 4.29
C CYS A 486 -0.61 -6.18 4.00
N GLU A 487 -1.93 -6.27 4.02
CA GLU A 487 -2.64 -7.48 3.61
C GLU A 487 -2.61 -7.57 2.08
N TRP A 488 -2.18 -8.68 1.50
CA TRP A 488 -2.34 -8.96 0.07
C TRP A 488 -2.78 -10.41 -0.13
N GLY A 489 -3.76 -10.63 -1.02
CA GLY A 489 -4.37 -11.94 -1.19
C GLY A 489 -5.33 -12.03 -2.37
N GLU A 490 -5.96 -13.18 -2.53
CA GLU A 490 -6.94 -13.42 -3.59
C GLU A 490 -8.22 -12.57 -3.39
N LEU A 491 -8.81 -12.17 -4.51
CA LEU A 491 -10.12 -11.52 -4.56
C LEU A 491 -11.20 -12.59 -4.76
N ALA A 492 -11.31 -13.54 -3.83
CA ALA A 492 -12.35 -14.56 -3.93
C ALA A 492 -13.71 -13.96 -3.56
N LEU A 493 -14.77 -14.32 -4.28
CA LEU A 493 -16.12 -14.31 -3.71
C LEU A 493 -16.10 -15.37 -2.62
N SER A 494 -16.63 -15.09 -1.43
CA SER A 494 -16.78 -16.09 -0.38
C SER A 494 -17.75 -17.16 -0.87
N SER A 495 -17.26 -18.13 -1.62
CA SER A 495 -17.79 -19.48 -1.58
C SER A 495 -16.93 -20.21 -0.56
N GLU A 496 -17.61 -20.74 0.45
CA GLU A 496 -17.11 -21.67 1.45
C GLU A 496 -15.98 -22.56 0.94
N GLU A 497 -15.07 -22.88 1.86
CA GLU A 497 -14.27 -24.10 1.89
C GLU A 497 -14.78 -25.14 0.88
N ALA A 498 -14.18 -25.18 -0.31
CA ALA A 498 -14.38 -26.29 -1.22
C ALA A 498 -13.46 -27.41 -0.74
N ASP A 499 -13.99 -28.17 0.22
CA ASP A 499 -13.59 -29.54 0.58
C ASP A 499 -13.31 -30.42 -0.67
#